data_AF-A0A3M9Z2H2-F1
#
_entry.id   AF-A0A3M9Z2H2-F1
#
_cell.length_a   1.000
_cell.length_b   1.000
_cell.length_c   1.000
_cell.angle_alpha   90.00
_cell.angle_beta   90.00
_cell.angle_gamma   90.00
#
_symmetry.space_group_name_H-M   'P 1'
#
loop_
_entity.id
_entity.type
_entity.pdbx_description
1 polymer ?
#
loop_
_entity_poly.entity_id
_entity_poly.type
_entity_poly.pdbx_seq_one_letter_code
_entity_poly.pdbx_strand_id
1 'polypeptide(L)'
;MFKQVGVWTGITAAVIGVALAPQGYAQINEQEFQMGRAREACRNQAEQQRLTVNQVVSTMPISGSGGQMIGSDVILNVSRGGNTYDVRCTYDNASRSATIANLPDPNGSGNSTTVPTEGSFEGRGLASGSVFGNERETDAMLSFNSTNNFSFSLAVPPGTGAQVNYSGRIRSTRSTGANSFVLRGQVQRFASSANNLEVINATGTCEIEVFDARVISSTCNTRARDSATRFAGLKQF
;
A
#
# COMPACT_ATOMS: atom_id res chain seq x y z
N MET A 1 -74.42 -50.95 23.10
CA MET A 1 -73.74 -51.32 24.36
C MET A 1 -72.30 -50.83 24.29
N PHE A 2 -72.00 -49.73 24.98
CA PHE A 2 -70.66 -49.14 25.02
C PHE A 2 -69.83 -49.80 26.11
N LYS A 3 -68.58 -50.17 25.81
CA LYS A 3 -67.60 -50.64 26.80
C LYS A 3 -66.37 -49.73 26.73
N GLN A 4 -66.29 -48.81 27.67
CA GLN A 4 -65.10 -48.02 27.99
C GLN A 4 -64.03 -48.94 28.60
N VAL A 5 -62.80 -48.82 28.13
CA VAL A 5 -61.60 -49.28 28.85
C VAL A 5 -60.60 -48.14 28.81
N GLY A 6 -60.35 -47.54 29.97
CA GLY A 6 -59.31 -46.54 30.16
C GLY A 6 -57.98 -47.22 30.45
N VAL A 7 -56.90 -46.68 29.88
CA VAL A 7 -55.53 -46.99 30.30
C VAL A 7 -54.81 -45.66 30.52
N TRP A 8 -54.43 -45.44 31.78
CA TRP A 8 -53.50 -44.42 32.22
C TRP A 8 -52.08 -44.98 32.11
N THR A 9 -51.16 -44.26 31.48
CA THR A 9 -49.72 -44.43 31.73
C THR A 9 -49.03 -43.08 31.73
N GLY A 10 -48.26 -42.86 32.79
CA GLY A 10 -47.74 -41.58 33.24
C GLY A 10 -46.66 -40.96 32.37
N ILE A 11 -46.58 -39.63 32.49
CA ILE A 11 -45.56 -38.78 31.91
C ILE A 11 -44.41 -38.70 32.91
N THR A 12 -43.27 -39.31 32.57
CA THR A 12 -41.99 -39.06 33.23
C THR A 12 -41.42 -37.75 32.70
N ALA A 13 -41.39 -36.72 33.56
CA ALA A 13 -40.74 -35.45 33.26
C ALA A 13 -39.21 -35.63 33.27
N ALA A 14 -38.60 -35.62 32.09
CA ALA A 14 -37.16 -35.46 31.95
C ALA A 14 -36.82 -33.96 32.02
N VAL A 15 -36.19 -33.53 33.11
CA VAL A 15 -35.62 -32.18 33.25
C VAL A 15 -34.36 -32.12 32.39
N ILE A 16 -34.48 -31.61 31.17
CA ILE A 16 -33.34 -31.26 30.33
C ILE A 16 -32.77 -29.95 30.88
N GLY A 17 -31.68 -30.05 31.64
CA GLY A 17 -30.86 -28.91 32.02
C GLY A 17 -30.21 -28.32 30.77
N VAL A 18 -30.82 -27.27 30.20
CA VAL A 18 -30.20 -26.46 29.16
C VAL A 18 -29.11 -25.63 29.84
N ALA A 19 -27.87 -26.10 29.74
CA ALA A 19 -26.71 -25.28 30.05
C ALA A 19 -26.71 -24.10 29.06
N LEU A 20 -27.11 -22.93 29.54
CA LEU A 20 -26.94 -21.65 28.84
C LEU A 20 -25.44 -21.38 28.73
N ALA A 21 -24.83 -21.88 27.65
CA ALA A 21 -23.49 -21.43 27.28
C ALA A 21 -23.55 -19.91 27.04
N PRO A 22 -22.65 -19.12 27.64
CA PRO A 22 -22.62 -17.68 27.42
C PRO A 22 -22.40 -17.44 25.92
N GLN A 23 -23.39 -16.80 25.28
CA GLN A 23 -23.27 -16.31 23.92
C GLN A 23 -22.26 -15.15 23.94
N GLY A 24 -20.99 -15.46 23.80
CA GLY A 24 -19.98 -14.49 23.42
C GLY A 24 -20.29 -14.04 22.00
N TYR A 25 -21.06 -12.96 21.85
CA TYR A 25 -21.16 -12.27 20.58
C TYR A 25 -19.76 -11.78 20.24
N ALA A 26 -19.11 -12.46 19.27
CA ALA A 26 -17.91 -11.94 18.64
C ALA A 26 -18.29 -10.58 18.05
N GLN A 27 -17.89 -9.50 18.71
CA GLN A 27 -18.06 -8.15 18.20
C GLN A 27 -17.12 -8.02 16.99
N ILE A 28 -17.64 -8.35 15.81
CA ILE A 28 -16.96 -8.03 14.57
C ILE A 28 -16.84 -6.51 14.55
N ASN A 29 -15.60 -6.03 14.54
CA ASN A 29 -15.32 -4.61 14.52
C ASN A 29 -15.96 -4.02 13.25
N GLU A 30 -16.66 -2.89 13.37
CA GLU A 30 -17.29 -2.19 12.23
C GLU A 30 -16.30 -2.01 11.07
N GLN A 31 -15.03 -1.76 11.39
CA GLN A 31 -13.95 -1.65 10.41
C GLN A 31 -13.77 -2.93 9.56
N GLU A 32 -13.87 -4.10 10.18
CA GLU A 32 -13.71 -5.40 9.50
C GLU A 32 -14.91 -5.68 8.58
N PHE A 33 -16.10 -5.32 9.03
CA PHE A 33 -17.31 -5.41 8.22
C PHE A 33 -17.23 -4.52 6.96
N GLN A 34 -16.75 -3.29 7.12
CA GLN A 34 -16.56 -2.33 6.02
C GLN A 34 -15.52 -2.85 5.00
N MET A 35 -14.39 -3.39 5.49
CA MET A 35 -13.39 -4.03 4.63
C MET A 35 -13.95 -5.24 3.88
N GLY A 36 -14.85 -6.02 4.50
CA GLY A 36 -15.55 -7.12 3.83
C GLY A 36 -16.37 -6.65 2.63
N ARG A 37 -17.10 -5.54 2.77
CA ARG A 37 -17.86 -4.93 1.66
C ARG A 37 -16.96 -4.44 0.53
N ALA A 38 -15.83 -3.82 0.86
CA ALA A 38 -14.87 -3.37 -0.14
C ALA A 38 -14.31 -4.54 -0.97
N ARG A 39 -13.93 -5.65 -0.31
CA ARG A 39 -13.45 -6.87 -1.00
C ARG A 39 -14.47 -7.41 -1.97
N GLU A 40 -15.73 -7.49 -1.55
CA GLU A 40 -16.82 -8.00 -2.36
C GLU A 40 -17.13 -7.08 -3.55
N ALA A 41 -17.23 -5.77 -3.31
CA ALA A 41 -17.45 -4.80 -4.39
C ALA A 41 -16.32 -4.82 -5.42
N CYS A 42 -15.08 -4.94 -4.98
CA CYS A 42 -13.91 -5.04 -5.85
C CYS A 42 -13.87 -6.35 -6.65
N ARG A 43 -14.29 -7.48 -6.07
CA ARG A 43 -14.45 -8.74 -6.81
C ARG A 43 -15.50 -8.61 -7.91
N ASN A 44 -16.68 -8.08 -7.58
CA ASN A 44 -17.75 -7.83 -8.54
C ASN A 44 -17.29 -6.90 -9.67
N GLN A 45 -16.54 -5.84 -9.35
CA GLN A 45 -15.98 -4.94 -10.35
C GLN A 45 -14.97 -5.64 -11.27
N ALA A 46 -14.13 -6.53 -10.74
CA ALA A 46 -13.18 -7.31 -11.53
C ALA A 46 -13.91 -8.25 -12.50
N GLU A 47 -14.94 -8.95 -12.03
CA GLU A 47 -15.77 -9.83 -12.84
C GLU A 47 -16.51 -9.09 -13.96
N GLN A 48 -17.03 -7.89 -13.69
CA GLN A 48 -17.63 -7.01 -14.71
C GLN A 48 -16.63 -6.63 -15.81
N GLN A 49 -15.35 -6.50 -15.44
CA GLN A 49 -14.26 -6.31 -16.39
C GLN A 49 -13.76 -7.62 -17.01
N ARG A 50 -14.43 -8.76 -16.83
CA ARG A 50 -14.00 -10.08 -17.33
C ARG A 50 -12.60 -10.47 -16.82
N LEU A 51 -12.34 -10.19 -15.55
CA LEU A 51 -11.19 -10.69 -14.82
C LEU A 51 -11.62 -11.86 -13.93
N THR A 52 -10.81 -12.89 -13.86
CA THR A 52 -10.99 -13.97 -12.88
C THR A 52 -10.21 -13.62 -11.62
N VAL A 53 -10.88 -13.44 -10.48
CA VAL A 53 -10.20 -13.15 -9.22
C VAL A 53 -9.67 -14.44 -8.61
N ASN A 54 -8.35 -14.57 -8.51
CA ASN A 54 -7.70 -15.72 -7.88
C ASN A 54 -7.74 -15.59 -6.35
N GLN A 55 -7.36 -14.42 -5.82
CA GLN A 55 -7.38 -14.11 -4.39
C GLN A 55 -7.36 -12.61 -4.09
N VAL A 56 -7.72 -12.25 -2.86
CA VAL A 56 -7.49 -10.91 -2.31
C VAL A 56 -6.11 -10.92 -1.64
N VAL A 57 -5.18 -10.11 -2.16
CA VAL A 57 -3.80 -10.02 -1.65
C VAL A 57 -3.74 -9.11 -0.43
N SER A 58 -4.45 -7.97 -0.47
CA SER A 58 -4.46 -7.01 0.62
C SER A 58 -5.75 -6.20 0.65
N THR A 59 -6.09 -5.67 1.83
CA THR A 59 -7.16 -4.69 2.01
C THR A 59 -6.70 -3.68 3.04
N MET A 60 -6.66 -2.41 2.66
CA MET A 60 -6.18 -1.31 3.50
C MET A 60 -7.29 -0.29 3.66
N PRO A 61 -7.58 0.19 4.88
CA PRO A 61 -8.54 1.27 5.10
C PRO A 61 -8.02 2.57 4.47
N ILE A 62 -8.92 3.38 3.92
CA ILE A 62 -8.63 4.77 3.56
C ILE A 62 -9.33 5.65 4.60
N SER A 63 -8.55 6.41 5.36
CA SER A 63 -9.04 7.29 6.42
C SER A 63 -9.09 8.74 5.94
N GLY A 64 -10.21 9.41 6.21
CA GLY A 64 -10.40 10.84 5.91
C GLY A 64 -9.94 11.76 7.04
N SER A 65 -10.28 13.04 6.94
CA SER A 65 -10.05 14.00 8.03
C SER A 65 -10.81 13.56 9.29
N GLY A 66 -10.09 13.41 10.41
CA GLY A 66 -10.66 12.92 11.67
C GLY A 66 -10.57 11.41 11.90
N GLY A 67 -9.82 10.66 11.07
CA GLY A 67 -9.55 9.24 11.30
C GLY A 67 -10.73 8.31 11.00
N GLN A 68 -11.79 8.83 10.39
CA GLN A 68 -12.92 8.01 9.93
C GLN A 68 -12.58 7.30 8.62
N MET A 69 -12.94 6.02 8.52
CA MET A 69 -12.76 5.25 7.29
C MET A 69 -13.73 5.75 6.20
N ILE A 70 -13.21 6.42 5.18
CA ILE A 70 -13.97 6.91 4.02
C ILE A 70 -13.99 5.91 2.86
N GLY A 71 -13.10 4.92 2.88
CA GLY A 71 -13.02 3.91 1.83
C GLY A 71 -12.05 2.78 2.17
N SER A 72 -11.69 1.99 1.16
CA SER A 72 -10.66 0.97 1.27
C SER A 72 -9.98 0.72 -0.07
N ASP A 73 -8.68 0.46 -0.03
CA ASP A 73 -7.95 -0.07 -1.17
C ASP A 73 -7.83 -1.58 -1.06
N VAL A 74 -8.19 -2.29 -2.12
CA VAL A 74 -8.13 -3.74 -2.23
C VAL A 74 -7.17 -4.11 -3.35
N ILE A 75 -6.15 -4.90 -3.03
CA ILE A 75 -5.27 -5.50 -4.04
C ILE A 75 -5.80 -6.89 -4.36
N LEU A 76 -6.16 -7.11 -5.62
CA LEU A 76 -6.64 -8.39 -6.13
C LEU A 76 -5.57 -9.02 -7.01
N ASN A 77 -5.33 -10.31 -6.82
CA ASN A 77 -4.60 -11.12 -7.79
C ASN A 77 -5.64 -11.67 -8.77
N VAL A 78 -5.55 -11.26 -10.03
CA VAL A 78 -6.53 -11.59 -11.07
C VAL A 78 -5.86 -12.22 -12.27
N SER A 79 -6.63 -12.99 -13.05
CA SER A 79 -6.17 -13.55 -14.31
C SER A 79 -7.06 -13.15 -15.50
N ARG A 80 -6.42 -12.95 -16.66
CA ARG A 80 -7.07 -12.68 -17.95
C ARG A 80 -6.22 -13.26 -19.08
N GLY A 81 -6.81 -14.09 -19.93
CA GLY A 81 -6.10 -14.67 -21.07
C GLY A 81 -4.89 -15.54 -20.69
N GLY A 82 -4.95 -16.24 -19.54
CA GLY A 82 -3.87 -17.10 -19.05
C GLY A 82 -2.76 -16.38 -18.29
N ASN A 83 -2.74 -15.05 -18.28
CA ASN A 83 -1.77 -14.27 -17.51
C ASN A 83 -2.38 -13.82 -16.18
N THR A 84 -1.53 -13.70 -15.15
CA THR A 84 -1.92 -13.28 -13.79
C THR A 84 -1.25 -11.95 -13.43
N TYR A 85 -2.00 -11.04 -12.82
CA TYR A 85 -1.52 -9.71 -12.43
C TYR A 85 -2.16 -9.25 -11.12
N ASP A 86 -1.49 -8.35 -10.40
CA ASP A 86 -2.06 -7.69 -9.23
C ASP A 86 -2.66 -6.34 -9.63
N VAL A 87 -3.90 -6.10 -9.22
CA VAL A 87 -4.68 -4.92 -9.60
C VAL A 87 -5.21 -4.23 -8.35
N ARG A 88 -5.16 -2.90 -8.34
CA ARG A 88 -5.72 -2.10 -7.26
C ARG A 88 -7.16 -1.71 -7.59
N CYS A 89 -8.02 -2.01 -6.65
CA CYS A 89 -9.39 -1.56 -6.62
C CYS A 89 -9.58 -0.60 -5.45
N THR A 90 -10.08 0.59 -5.72
CA THR A 90 -10.44 1.57 -4.68
C THR A 90 -11.94 1.53 -4.48
N TYR A 91 -12.36 1.36 -3.23
CA TYR A 91 -13.75 1.36 -2.80
C TYR A 91 -14.05 2.62 -1.98
N ASP A 92 -15.08 3.35 -2.38
CA ASP A 92 -15.58 4.52 -1.65
C ASP A 92 -16.82 4.11 -0.82
N ASN A 93 -16.77 4.33 0.50
CA ASN A 93 -17.86 3.93 1.40
C ASN A 93 -19.11 4.81 1.25
N ALA A 94 -18.95 6.08 0.86
CA ALA A 94 -20.04 7.03 0.72
C ALA A 94 -20.86 6.77 -0.54
N SER A 95 -20.19 6.61 -1.69
CA SER A 95 -20.85 6.29 -2.97
C SER A 95 -21.12 4.78 -3.14
N ARG A 96 -20.50 3.93 -2.32
CA ARG A 96 -20.52 2.46 -2.43
C ARG A 96 -20.01 1.96 -3.79
N SER A 97 -19.12 2.71 -4.43
CA SER A 97 -18.57 2.36 -5.74
C SER A 97 -17.17 1.76 -5.62
N ALA A 98 -16.91 0.71 -6.38
CA ALA A 98 -15.58 0.13 -6.57
C ALA A 98 -15.02 0.51 -7.95
N THR A 99 -13.77 0.95 -8.01
CA THR A 99 -13.09 1.28 -9.26
C THR A 99 -11.75 0.57 -9.33
N ILE A 100 -11.51 -0.20 -10.40
CA ILE A 100 -10.22 -0.85 -10.67
C ILE A 100 -9.39 0.07 -11.55
N ALA A 101 -8.18 0.41 -11.11
CA ALA A 101 -7.23 1.18 -11.91
C ALA A 101 -6.84 0.40 -13.18
N ASN A 102 -6.72 1.13 -14.32
CA ASN A 102 -6.58 0.55 -15.66
C ASN A 102 -5.61 -0.64 -15.71
N LEU A 103 -6.16 -1.76 -16.19
CA LEU A 103 -5.42 -3.00 -16.44
C LEU A 103 -4.49 -2.81 -17.65
N PRO A 104 -3.30 -3.43 -17.66
CA PRO A 104 -2.54 -3.55 -18.90
C PRO A 104 -3.37 -4.32 -19.93
N ASP A 105 -3.56 -3.74 -21.11
CA ASP A 105 -4.31 -4.36 -22.21
C ASP A 105 -3.58 -5.62 -22.73
N PRO A 106 -4.21 -6.82 -22.72
CA PRO A 106 -3.59 -8.04 -23.22
C PRO A 106 -3.29 -8.03 -24.72
N ASN A 107 -3.90 -7.13 -25.51
CA ASN A 107 -3.69 -7.03 -26.96
C ASN A 107 -2.73 -5.89 -27.38
N GLY A 108 -2.02 -5.27 -26.43
CA GLY A 108 -0.90 -4.39 -26.75
C GLY A 108 -1.28 -3.01 -27.30
N SER A 109 -2.51 -2.53 -27.10
CA SER A 109 -2.93 -1.18 -27.47
C SER A 109 -3.40 -0.39 -26.25
N GLY A 110 -2.44 0.08 -25.45
CA GLY A 110 -2.62 1.33 -24.70
C GLY A 110 -3.02 1.19 -23.23
N ASN A 111 -2.20 0.53 -22.42
CA ASN A 111 -1.58 1.21 -21.30
C ASN A 111 -0.34 0.40 -20.97
N SER A 112 0.76 0.75 -21.64
CA SER A 112 2.07 0.37 -21.13
C SER A 112 2.05 0.79 -19.66
N THR A 113 2.44 -0.11 -18.75
CA THR A 113 2.89 0.26 -17.42
C THR A 113 4.17 1.07 -17.61
N THR A 114 4.08 2.19 -18.33
CA THR A 114 5.17 3.12 -18.55
C THR A 114 5.45 3.64 -17.18
N VAL A 115 6.58 3.18 -16.65
CA VAL A 115 7.30 3.97 -15.68
C VAL A 115 7.23 5.42 -16.18
N PRO A 116 6.77 6.36 -15.34
CA PRO A 116 6.69 7.75 -15.74
C PRO A 116 8.02 8.16 -16.39
N THR A 117 7.95 8.82 -17.55
CA THR A 117 9.14 9.40 -18.20
C THR A 117 9.65 10.62 -17.41
N GLU A 118 8.74 11.24 -16.65
CA GLU A 118 8.99 12.33 -15.71
C GLU A 118 7.95 12.28 -14.58
N GLY A 119 8.26 12.89 -13.43
CA GLY A 119 7.31 12.99 -12.32
C GLY A 119 7.92 13.54 -11.03
N SER A 120 7.04 13.89 -10.08
CA SER A 120 7.40 14.23 -8.70
C SER A 120 6.58 13.36 -7.75
N PHE A 121 7.24 12.85 -6.71
CA PHE A 121 6.69 11.88 -5.77
C PHE A 121 7.12 12.29 -4.36
N GLU A 122 6.18 12.23 -3.43
CA GLU A 122 6.41 12.60 -2.04
C GLU A 122 6.16 11.40 -1.14
N GLY A 123 6.86 11.34 -0.01
CA GLY A 123 6.67 10.29 0.99
C GLY A 123 6.92 10.85 2.38
N ARG A 124 6.27 10.27 3.38
CA ARG A 124 6.59 10.51 4.79
C ARG A 124 7.00 9.21 5.42
N GLY A 125 8.07 9.22 6.18
CA GLY A 125 8.73 7.99 6.62
C GLY A 125 9.70 8.19 7.75
N LEU A 126 10.38 7.11 8.09
CA LEU A 126 11.54 7.10 8.97
C LEU A 126 12.79 7.00 8.11
N ALA A 127 13.69 7.97 8.22
CA ALA A 127 15.00 7.94 7.61
C ALA A 127 16.08 7.53 8.62
N SER A 128 17.02 6.70 8.20
CA SER A 128 18.19 6.32 8.97
C SER A 128 19.46 6.46 8.14
N GLY A 129 20.59 6.52 8.82
CA GLY A 129 21.90 6.69 8.19
C GLY A 129 22.70 7.79 8.86
N SER A 130 23.82 8.15 8.25
CA SER A 130 24.85 8.95 8.93
C SER A 130 24.38 10.36 9.30
N VAL A 131 23.48 10.96 8.51
CA VAL A 131 22.92 12.30 8.76
C VAL A 131 21.72 12.26 9.70
N PHE A 132 20.94 11.18 9.69
CA PHE A 132 19.68 11.07 10.44
C PHE A 132 19.85 10.32 11.78
N GLY A 133 20.94 9.57 11.95
CA GLY A 133 21.11 8.64 13.06
C GLY A 133 20.14 7.46 12.96
N ASN A 134 19.50 7.13 14.08
CA ASN A 134 18.52 6.05 14.17
C ASN A 134 17.11 6.61 13.93
N GLU A 135 16.55 6.29 12.75
CA GLU A 135 15.12 6.38 12.41
C GLU A 135 14.41 7.68 12.82
N ARG A 136 14.63 8.76 12.06
CA ARG A 136 13.94 10.03 12.24
C ARG A 136 12.78 10.20 11.28
N GLU A 137 11.69 10.77 11.77
CA GLU A 137 10.60 11.21 10.90
C GLU A 137 11.12 12.18 9.84
N THR A 138 10.80 11.92 8.58
CA THR A 138 11.43 12.58 7.43
C THR A 138 10.46 12.60 6.26
N ASP A 139 10.44 13.73 5.56
CA ASP A 139 9.79 13.88 4.28
C ASP A 139 10.76 13.48 3.16
N ALA A 140 10.30 12.65 2.25
CA ALA A 140 11.00 12.23 1.05
C ALA A 140 10.39 12.93 -0.16
N MET A 141 11.24 13.47 -1.03
CA MET A 141 10.80 14.03 -2.31
C MET A 141 11.71 13.51 -3.43
N LEU A 142 11.11 12.80 -4.38
CA LEU A 142 11.73 12.31 -5.60
C LEU A 142 11.20 13.12 -6.78
N SER A 143 12.10 13.63 -7.61
CA SER A 143 11.76 14.21 -8.90
C SER A 143 12.65 13.64 -9.99
N PHE A 144 12.11 13.40 -11.18
CA PHE A 144 12.91 13.05 -12.34
C PHE A 144 12.27 13.54 -13.64
N ASN A 145 13.08 13.60 -14.70
CA ASN A 145 12.69 14.16 -15.99
C ASN A 145 13.02 13.25 -17.17
N SER A 146 12.51 13.63 -18.35
CA SER A 146 12.68 12.93 -19.62
C SER A 146 14.13 12.78 -20.11
N THR A 147 15.09 13.51 -19.50
CA THR A 147 16.52 13.40 -19.81
C THR A 147 17.23 12.33 -18.96
N ASN A 148 16.46 11.47 -18.26
CA ASN A 148 16.97 10.46 -17.34
C ASN A 148 17.79 11.06 -16.19
N ASN A 149 17.44 12.26 -15.71
CA ASN A 149 18.03 12.82 -14.50
C ASN A 149 17.05 12.67 -13.34
N PHE A 150 17.55 12.39 -12.15
CA PHE A 150 16.76 12.35 -10.93
C PHE A 150 17.36 13.26 -9.85
N SER A 151 16.50 13.74 -8.97
CA SER A 151 16.83 14.34 -7.69
C SER A 151 16.01 13.65 -6.62
N PHE A 152 16.65 13.29 -5.52
CA PHE A 152 16.02 12.69 -4.36
C PHE A 152 16.46 13.40 -3.10
N SER A 153 15.51 13.86 -2.31
CA SER A 153 15.76 14.58 -1.07
C SER A 153 15.07 13.92 0.10
N LEU A 154 15.72 13.99 1.24
CA LEU A 154 15.18 13.60 2.54
C LEU A 154 15.40 14.78 3.48
N ALA A 155 14.33 15.29 4.09
CA ALA A 155 14.40 16.40 5.03
C ALA A 155 13.54 16.11 6.27
N VAL A 156 14.11 16.33 7.46
CA VAL A 156 13.30 16.31 8.68
C VAL A 156 12.45 17.58 8.71
N PRO A 157 11.14 17.50 9.04
CA PRO A 157 10.28 18.66 9.24
C PRO A 157 10.92 19.73 10.15
N PRO A 158 10.51 21.01 10.02
CA PRO A 158 11.27 22.15 10.53
C PRO A 158 11.55 22.05 12.03
N GLY A 159 12.82 22.30 12.40
CA GLY A 159 13.29 22.37 13.80
C GLY A 159 14.62 21.64 14.06
N THR A 160 14.94 20.58 13.30
CA THR A 160 16.11 19.72 13.58
C THR A 160 17.20 19.70 12.50
N GLY A 161 16.97 20.32 11.33
CA GLY A 161 18.02 20.66 10.36
C GLY A 161 18.71 19.51 9.61
N ALA A 162 18.30 18.25 9.80
CA ALA A 162 18.87 17.12 9.06
C ALA A 162 18.27 17.02 7.66
N GLN A 163 19.11 17.16 6.63
CA GLN A 163 18.71 17.08 5.23
C GLN A 163 19.80 16.41 4.40
N VAL A 164 19.39 15.63 3.41
CA VAL A 164 20.27 15.15 2.33
C VAL A 164 19.61 15.32 0.97
N ASN A 165 20.42 15.58 -0.04
CA ASN A 165 20.01 15.67 -1.43
C ASN A 165 20.95 14.83 -2.29
N TYR A 166 20.38 13.91 -3.07
CA TYR A 166 21.06 13.13 -4.10
C TYR A 166 20.60 13.63 -5.46
N SER A 167 21.52 13.72 -6.42
CA SER A 167 21.14 13.88 -7.82
C SER A 167 22.07 13.12 -8.74
N GLY A 168 21.55 12.72 -9.90
CA GLY A 168 22.32 11.96 -10.87
C GLY A 168 21.46 11.46 -12.02
N ARG A 169 21.85 10.33 -12.60
CA ARG A 169 21.20 9.77 -13.80
C ARG A 169 20.47 8.48 -13.50
N ILE A 170 19.27 8.33 -14.06
CA ILE A 170 18.50 7.09 -14.02
C ILE A 170 19.23 6.04 -14.86
N ARG A 171 19.46 4.88 -14.27
CA ARG A 171 20.08 3.71 -14.92
C ARG A 171 19.03 2.74 -15.40
N SER A 172 18.02 2.50 -14.58
CA SER A 172 16.86 1.72 -14.98
C SER A 172 15.67 2.09 -14.12
N THR A 173 14.51 1.83 -14.68
CA THR A 173 13.25 1.90 -13.99
C THR A 173 12.48 0.64 -14.31
N ARG A 174 11.95 -0.01 -13.28
CA ARG A 174 11.25 -1.28 -13.40
C ARG A 174 9.90 -1.17 -12.74
N SER A 175 8.83 -1.42 -13.49
CA SER A 175 7.52 -1.60 -12.88
C SER A 175 7.53 -2.86 -12.01
N THR A 176 7.01 -2.73 -10.79
CA THR A 176 6.88 -3.80 -9.80
C THR A 176 5.43 -4.22 -9.56
N GLY A 177 4.48 -3.54 -10.20
CA GLY A 177 3.05 -3.79 -10.10
C GLY A 177 2.23 -2.61 -10.59
N ALA A 178 0.92 -2.69 -10.40
CA ALA A 178 0.02 -1.56 -10.67
C ALA A 178 0.41 -0.36 -9.79
N ASN A 179 0.66 0.79 -10.41
CA ASN A 179 1.05 2.05 -9.76
C ASN A 179 2.34 1.96 -8.93
N SER A 180 3.19 0.97 -9.19
CA SER A 180 4.46 0.82 -8.50
C SER A 180 5.62 0.63 -9.46
N PHE A 181 6.72 1.29 -9.13
CA PHE A 181 7.99 1.12 -9.83
C PHE A 181 9.16 1.31 -8.88
N VAL A 182 10.26 0.67 -9.24
CA VAL A 182 11.57 0.88 -8.63
C VAL A 182 12.42 1.66 -9.61
N LEU A 183 12.93 2.81 -9.15
CA LEU A 183 13.91 3.63 -9.84
C LEU A 183 15.30 3.30 -9.31
N ARG A 184 16.20 2.93 -10.22
CA ARG A 184 17.63 2.77 -9.94
C ARG A 184 18.41 3.90 -10.59
N GLY A 185 19.04 4.71 -9.77
CA GLY A 185 19.83 5.86 -10.18
C GLY A 185 21.32 5.68 -9.86
N GLN A 186 22.18 6.22 -10.72
CA GLN A 186 23.57 6.48 -10.37
C GLN A 186 23.69 7.92 -9.86
N VAL A 187 24.12 8.06 -8.61
CA VAL A 187 24.38 9.35 -7.98
C VAL A 187 25.65 9.96 -8.56
N GLN A 188 25.58 11.26 -8.89
CA GLN A 188 26.69 12.08 -9.39
C GLN A 188 27.00 13.26 -8.45
N ARG A 189 25.99 13.74 -7.72
CA ARG A 189 26.13 14.82 -6.75
C ARG A 189 25.38 14.49 -5.48
N PHE A 190 25.97 14.90 -4.36
CA PHE A 190 25.43 14.70 -3.02
C PHE A 190 25.61 15.98 -2.21
N ALA A 191 24.60 16.32 -1.40
CA ALA A 191 24.69 17.37 -0.40
C ALA A 191 24.03 16.89 0.89
N SER A 192 24.58 17.28 2.03
CA SER A 192 24.02 16.95 3.34
C SER A 192 24.18 18.10 4.32
N SER A 193 23.26 18.21 5.26
CA SER A 193 23.36 19.20 6.35
C SER A 193 24.60 18.97 7.23
N ALA A 194 25.12 17.74 7.30
CA ALA A 194 26.40 17.43 7.94
C ALA A 194 27.60 18.17 7.29
N ASN A 195 27.48 18.54 6.01
CA ASN A 195 28.46 19.30 5.24
C ASN A 195 27.93 20.69 4.85
N ASN A 196 27.09 21.31 5.69
CA ASN A 196 26.46 22.63 5.41
C ASN A 196 25.69 22.69 4.06
N LEU A 197 25.17 21.55 3.60
CA LEU A 197 24.52 21.39 2.30
C LEU A 197 25.40 21.75 1.09
N GLU A 198 26.72 21.73 1.25
CA GLU A 198 27.65 21.88 0.14
C GLU A 198 27.46 20.72 -0.85
N VAL A 199 27.30 21.07 -2.13
CA VAL A 199 27.13 20.10 -3.20
C VAL A 199 28.50 19.57 -3.61
N ILE A 200 28.76 18.31 -3.29
CA ILE A 200 30.00 17.63 -3.66
C ILE A 200 29.76 16.62 -4.79
N ASN A 201 30.75 16.50 -5.66
CA ASN A 201 30.76 15.43 -6.66
C ASN A 201 30.92 14.09 -5.93
N ALA A 202 29.99 13.18 -6.16
CA ALA A 202 29.96 11.89 -5.50
C ALA A 202 29.58 10.79 -6.49
N THR A 203 30.22 9.64 -6.38
CA THR A 203 29.83 8.45 -7.14
C THR A 203 29.09 7.52 -6.22
N GLY A 204 27.86 7.16 -6.60
CA GLY A 204 27.02 6.29 -5.78
C GLY A 204 25.85 5.70 -6.55
N THR A 205 24.97 5.05 -5.81
CA THR A 205 23.74 4.42 -6.31
C THR A 205 22.58 4.73 -5.39
N CYS A 206 21.41 4.93 -5.98
CA CYS A 206 20.14 5.02 -5.27
C CYS A 206 19.18 4.00 -5.85
N GLU A 207 18.47 3.27 -4.99
CA GLU A 207 17.28 2.51 -5.32
C GLU A 207 16.12 3.14 -4.57
N ILE A 208 15.07 3.52 -5.30
CA ILE A 208 13.90 4.25 -4.77
C ILE A 208 12.66 3.53 -5.25
N GLU A 209 11.82 3.12 -4.31
CA GLU A 209 10.56 2.45 -4.60
C GLU A 209 9.42 3.44 -4.43
N VAL A 210 8.60 3.52 -5.48
CA VAL A 210 7.40 4.34 -5.53
C VAL A 210 6.20 3.41 -5.60
N PHE A 211 5.19 3.73 -4.81
CA PHE A 211 3.89 3.10 -4.84
C PHE A 211 2.82 4.18 -4.74
N ASP A 212 1.88 4.19 -5.68
CA ASP A 212 0.74 5.09 -5.70
C ASP A 212 1.10 6.57 -5.58
N ALA A 213 1.99 7.01 -6.46
CA ALA A 213 2.54 8.36 -6.49
C ALA A 213 3.30 8.77 -5.20
N ARG A 214 3.69 7.81 -4.35
CA ARG A 214 4.43 8.08 -3.12
C ARG A 214 5.73 7.32 -3.02
N VAL A 215 6.75 7.93 -2.44
CA VAL A 215 8.00 7.21 -2.10
C VAL A 215 7.71 6.34 -0.87
N ILE A 216 7.86 5.03 -1.01
CA ILE A 216 7.61 4.08 0.08
C ILE A 216 8.90 3.47 0.65
N SER A 217 9.97 3.44 -0.14
CA SER A 217 11.28 3.04 0.36
C SER A 217 12.39 3.68 -0.46
N SER A 218 13.55 3.90 0.17
CA SER A 218 14.77 4.16 -0.59
C SER A 218 16.02 3.65 0.12
N THR A 219 17.04 3.31 -0.65
CA THR A 219 18.40 3.08 -0.19
C THR A 219 19.36 3.81 -1.11
N CYS A 220 20.04 4.82 -0.58
CA CYS A 220 21.05 5.59 -1.28
C CYS A 220 22.40 5.43 -0.61
N ASN A 221 23.45 5.25 -1.42
CA ASN A 221 24.81 5.12 -0.94
C ASN A 221 25.78 5.78 -1.93
N THR A 222 26.74 6.55 -1.43
CA THR A 222 27.81 7.13 -2.24
C THR A 222 29.17 6.91 -1.58
N ARG A 223 30.25 7.16 -2.32
CA ARG A 223 31.61 7.13 -1.76
C ARG A 223 31.92 8.31 -0.82
N ALA A 224 31.10 9.34 -0.80
CA ALA A 224 31.27 10.44 0.15
C ALA A 224 31.03 9.95 1.58
N ARG A 225 31.76 10.51 2.55
CA ARG A 225 31.50 10.24 3.96
C ARG A 225 30.08 10.67 4.32
N ASP A 226 29.50 9.92 5.24
CA ASP A 226 28.19 10.21 5.81
C ASP A 226 27.03 10.29 4.79
N SER A 227 27.17 9.62 3.65
CA SER A 227 26.23 9.72 2.53
C SER A 227 25.30 8.52 2.37
N ALA A 228 25.46 7.49 3.20
CA ALA A 228 24.56 6.34 3.19
C ALA A 228 23.28 6.68 3.97
N THR A 229 22.14 6.56 3.29
CA THR A 229 20.81 6.76 3.89
C THR A 229 19.84 5.67 3.46
N ARG A 230 18.90 5.39 4.35
CA ARG A 230 17.73 4.56 4.11
C ARG A 230 16.50 5.34 4.49
N PHE A 231 15.43 5.11 3.74
CA PHE A 231 14.11 5.64 4.04
C PHE A 231 13.13 4.48 4.04
N ALA A 232 12.39 4.35 5.14
CA ALA A 232 11.25 3.48 5.27
C ALA A 232 10.00 4.36 5.33
N GLY A 233 9.21 4.39 4.27
CA GLY A 233 7.95 5.10 4.24
C GLY A 233 7.04 4.58 5.35
N LEU A 234 6.37 5.48 6.06
CA LEU A 234 5.30 5.11 6.97
C LEU A 234 4.20 4.51 6.09
N LYS A 235 3.85 3.24 6.33
CA LYS A 235 2.51 2.77 5.99
C LYS A 235 1.56 3.69 6.75
N GLN A 236 0.99 4.68 6.08
CA GLN A 236 -0.07 5.48 6.66
C GLN A 236 -1.25 4.52 6.84
N PHE A 237 -1.43 4.05 8.07
CA PHE A 237 -2.60 3.32 8.54
C PHE A 237 -3.77 4.30 8.72
#